data_AF-A0A8E2DV85-F1
#
_entry.id   AF-A0A8E2DV85-F1
#
_cell.length_a   1.000
_cell.length_b   1.000
_cell.length_c   1.000
_cell.angle_alpha   90.00
_cell.angle_beta   90.00
_cell.angle_gamma   90.00
#
_symmetry.space_group_name_H-M   'P 1'
#
loop_
_entity.id
_entity.type
_entity.pdbx_description
1 polymer ?
#
loop_
_entity_poly.entity_id
_entity_poly.type
_entity_poly.pdbx_seq_one_letter_code
_entity_poly.pdbx_strand_id
1 'polypeptide(L)'
;MSSLPAAFNFGSLQSTSSVRDAIASYRRAQEYFSDAVAAPVSSSLDDEGSERDSLNDEEFATGIDEQTVVPQETVFEGMSSLQWDEDLQPGPSRGGRGALASLRQTSQRYALAAESISPTPKAKEQTPLLRKATSTSILERPSAPADRRPEYTRVASSAQSVRTSSQLDLQKKPTVESRRASVTKIVQYDHGGQSTFGQTLFNSIAILFGIGMLSEPLAFAYAGWIGGAILITLYGYITCYTAKLLAHIILADPRLKTYSDIGRKAFGPRSVPFISFMFCLELFTVSVALITLYADSLHAVLPEYSVNTYKLLGLAILIPTVLMPLSVLSYASILGLLSTLLIIAIILIDGFSKPDSPGSLWSPMHTDLSFRSWGELGISFGLFMAGFSGHAVIPSLARDMTDPSQFDVMIDYAFIIASAIYATIGVAGYLMFGNDVSDEFSKDLIKHSVYPSLNSLALWGLVLTPLSKFALATRPLNITLEVILGIDATSRPADDAVNPSAPDVDDNVPSYGKARFALKHALTVMERTVFTLLSTTVSILVPEFGSMMAFLGAFSAFIICVIGPVSAQIALTGRCTLWDAFLLASGVVMASWGTFAAFWSPT
;
A
#
# COMPACT_ATOMS: atom_id res chain seq x y z
N MET A 1 25.35 17.07 31.57
CA MET A 1 26.37 16.89 30.51
C MET A 1 27.19 15.66 30.85
N SER A 2 27.56 14.74 29.95
CA SER A 2 27.03 14.46 28.59
C SER A 2 27.77 13.24 28.04
N SER A 3 27.06 12.16 27.68
CA SER A 3 27.65 10.99 27.01
C SER A 3 26.60 10.27 26.15
N LEU A 4 26.53 10.64 24.88
CA LEU A 4 25.74 9.91 23.87
C LEU A 4 26.41 8.56 23.57
N PRO A 5 25.67 7.46 23.43
CA PRO A 5 26.22 6.19 22.93
C PRO A 5 26.72 6.32 21.48
N ALA A 6 27.75 5.55 21.16
CA ALA A 6 28.54 5.74 19.93
C ALA A 6 27.83 5.28 18.63
N ALA A 7 28.17 6.00 17.56
CA ALA A 7 28.33 5.53 16.18
C ALA A 7 27.21 4.69 15.55
N PHE A 8 26.46 5.32 14.65
CA PHE A 8 25.71 4.65 13.59
C PHE A 8 26.65 3.76 12.76
N ASN A 9 26.39 2.46 12.75
CA ASN A 9 27.05 1.54 11.82
C ASN A 9 26.10 1.30 10.64
N PHE A 10 26.34 1.98 9.51
CA PHE A 10 25.56 1.76 8.29
C PHE A 10 25.78 0.31 7.82
N GLY A 11 24.73 -0.51 7.91
CA GLY A 11 24.65 -1.78 7.18
C GLY A 11 24.94 -1.51 5.71
N SER A 12 25.73 -2.38 5.08
CA SER A 12 26.45 -2.06 3.84
C SER A 12 25.55 -1.48 2.74
N LEU A 13 25.81 -0.23 2.36
CA LEU A 13 25.34 0.39 1.12
C LEU A 13 26.07 -0.23 -0.10
N GLN A 14 25.93 -1.55 -0.27
CA GLN A 14 26.33 -2.34 -1.44
C GLN A 14 25.11 -2.83 -2.22
N SER A 15 24.07 -2.01 -2.27
CA SER A 15 23.19 -1.94 -3.43
C SER A 15 23.14 -0.49 -3.89
N THR A 16 23.97 -0.15 -4.87
CA THR A 16 23.76 1.07 -5.67
C THR A 16 22.60 0.80 -6.61
N SER A 17 21.38 0.76 -6.07
CA SER A 17 20.15 0.73 -6.87
C SER A 17 20.22 1.89 -7.86
N SER A 18 20.16 1.60 -9.15
CA SER A 18 20.17 2.65 -10.16
C SER A 18 18.98 3.57 -9.92
N VAL A 19 19.08 4.84 -10.34
CA VAL A 19 17.93 5.75 -10.39
C VAL A 19 16.79 5.10 -11.19
N ARG A 20 17.12 4.29 -12.20
CA ARG A 20 16.18 3.45 -12.95
C ARG A 20 15.43 2.44 -12.07
N ASP A 21 16.11 1.82 -11.11
CA ASP A 21 15.55 0.77 -10.25
C ASP A 21 14.68 1.38 -9.14
N ALA A 22 15.05 2.56 -8.65
CA ALA A 22 14.19 3.36 -7.76
C ALA A 22 12.90 3.79 -8.47
N ILE A 23 13.00 4.30 -9.71
CA ILE A 23 11.83 4.64 -10.55
C ILE A 23 10.97 3.40 -10.85
N ALA A 24 11.58 2.25 -11.13
CA ALA A 24 10.87 1.01 -11.39
C ALA A 24 10.10 0.50 -10.16
N SER A 25 10.74 0.49 -8.98
CA SER A 25 10.08 0.17 -7.70
C SER A 25 8.93 1.12 -7.39
N TYR A 26 9.14 2.43 -7.60
CA TYR A 26 8.08 3.42 -7.39
C TYR A 26 6.89 3.19 -8.33
N ARG A 27 7.14 2.84 -9.60
CA ARG A 27 6.08 2.48 -10.53
C ARG A 27 5.31 1.23 -10.08
N ARG A 28 6.00 0.17 -9.62
CA ARG A 28 5.33 -1.02 -9.05
C ARG A 28 4.43 -0.66 -7.87
N ALA A 29 4.88 0.23 -6.98
CA ALA A 29 4.04 0.69 -5.85
C ALA A 29 2.77 1.44 -6.31
N GLN A 30 2.85 2.23 -7.39
CA GLN A 30 1.68 2.87 -8.00
C GLN A 30 0.78 1.86 -8.76
N GLU A 31 1.35 0.80 -9.32
CA GLU A 31 0.59 -0.31 -9.90
C GLU A 31 -0.14 -1.10 -8.79
N TYR A 32 0.51 -1.43 -7.68
CA TYR A 32 -0.14 -2.02 -6.51
C TYR A 32 -1.20 -1.13 -5.86
N PHE A 33 -1.02 0.20 -5.85
CA PHE A 33 -2.06 1.16 -5.44
C PHE A 33 -3.30 1.05 -6.32
N SER A 34 -3.09 0.84 -7.63
CA SER A 34 -4.17 0.59 -8.58
C SER A 34 -4.87 -0.74 -8.34
N ASP A 35 -4.10 -1.81 -8.19
CA ASP A 35 -4.63 -3.17 -8.16
C ASP A 35 -5.29 -3.49 -6.81
N ALA A 36 -4.80 -2.94 -5.69
CA ALA A 36 -5.40 -3.14 -4.37
C ALA A 36 -6.84 -2.61 -4.27
N VAL A 37 -7.17 -1.56 -5.05
CA VAL A 37 -8.52 -0.98 -5.14
C VAL A 37 -9.35 -1.61 -6.26
N ALA A 38 -8.73 -2.03 -7.37
CA ALA A 38 -9.42 -2.58 -8.55
C ALA A 38 -9.66 -4.11 -8.53
N ALA A 39 -8.95 -4.88 -7.70
CA ALA A 39 -9.14 -6.33 -7.53
C ALA A 39 -10.48 -6.84 -6.92
N PRO A 40 -11.32 -6.06 -6.19
CA PRO A 40 -12.44 -6.65 -5.46
C PRO A 40 -13.62 -7.09 -6.35
N VAL A 41 -13.72 -6.64 -7.61
CA VAL A 41 -14.86 -6.97 -8.49
C VAL A 41 -14.59 -8.21 -9.36
N SER A 42 -13.36 -8.41 -9.82
CA SER A 42 -13.00 -9.62 -10.60
C SER A 42 -12.97 -10.88 -9.75
N SER A 43 -12.43 -10.77 -8.52
CA SER A 43 -12.25 -11.90 -7.60
C SER A 43 -13.55 -12.45 -6.96
N SER A 44 -14.74 -11.99 -7.37
CA SER A 44 -16.03 -12.51 -6.89
C SER A 44 -16.78 -13.38 -7.90
N LEU A 45 -16.23 -13.64 -9.09
CA LEU A 45 -16.92 -14.37 -10.17
C LEU A 45 -16.27 -15.71 -10.57
N ASP A 46 -15.03 -15.98 -10.17
CA ASP A 46 -14.25 -17.17 -10.61
C ASP A 46 -14.05 -18.24 -9.51
N ASP A 47 -14.39 -17.98 -8.24
CA ASP A 47 -13.90 -18.74 -7.07
C ASP A 47 -14.87 -19.83 -6.54
N GLU A 48 -16.03 -20.05 -7.16
CA GLU A 48 -16.96 -21.15 -6.82
C GLU A 48 -16.73 -22.43 -7.67
N GLY A 49 -15.64 -22.49 -8.46
CA GLY A 49 -15.49 -23.46 -9.55
C GLY A 49 -14.43 -24.56 -9.42
N SER A 50 -13.51 -24.53 -8.43
CA SER A 50 -12.26 -25.31 -8.51
C SER A 50 -11.76 -26.03 -7.25
N GLU A 51 -12.64 -26.66 -6.47
CA GLU A 51 -12.24 -27.77 -5.58
C GLU A 51 -12.31 -29.12 -6.31
N ARG A 52 -11.16 -29.64 -6.73
CA ARG A 52 -10.96 -31.07 -7.06
C ARG A 52 -9.57 -31.53 -6.61
N ASP A 53 -9.52 -32.44 -5.64
CA ASP A 53 -8.28 -33.07 -5.18
C ASP A 53 -7.63 -33.90 -6.30
N SER A 54 -6.34 -33.65 -6.55
CA SER A 54 -5.52 -34.45 -7.44
C SER A 54 -4.83 -35.59 -6.68
N LEU A 55 -5.58 -36.65 -6.37
CA LEU A 55 -5.04 -37.93 -5.93
C LEU A 55 -5.16 -38.95 -7.06
N ASN A 56 -4.02 -39.30 -7.66
CA ASN A 56 -3.91 -40.40 -8.61
C ASN A 56 -3.73 -41.72 -7.86
N ASP A 57 -4.57 -42.71 -8.16
CA ASP A 57 -4.26 -44.13 -8.03
C ASP A 57 -4.92 -44.88 -9.21
N GLU A 58 -4.23 -45.84 -9.81
CA GLU A 58 -4.71 -46.62 -10.96
C GLU A 58 -5.26 -47.99 -10.51
N GLU A 59 -6.46 -48.40 -10.94
CA GLU A 59 -6.77 -49.85 -11.07
C GLU A 59 -7.88 -50.19 -12.10
N PHE A 60 -8.06 -51.50 -12.33
CA PHE A 60 -8.55 -52.12 -13.58
C PHE A 60 -10.09 -52.20 -13.79
N ALA A 61 -10.54 -51.65 -14.93
CA ALA A 61 -11.17 -52.35 -16.09
C ALA A 61 -12.54 -53.12 -16.04
N THR A 62 -13.16 -53.17 -17.24
CA THR A 62 -14.15 -54.13 -17.83
C THR A 62 -15.67 -53.83 -17.82
N GLY A 63 -16.37 -54.22 -18.91
CA GLY A 63 -17.81 -54.03 -19.21
C GLY A 63 -18.13 -52.67 -19.87
N ILE A 64 -18.60 -52.49 -21.12
CA ILE A 64 -19.44 -53.28 -22.06
C ILE A 64 -20.88 -53.50 -21.55
N ASP A 65 -21.85 -52.72 -22.06
CA ASP A 65 -22.82 -53.23 -23.06
C ASP A 65 -23.50 -52.09 -23.87
N GLU A 66 -24.38 -52.42 -24.82
CA GLU A 66 -24.80 -51.59 -25.96
C GLU A 66 -26.16 -50.85 -25.90
N GLN A 67 -26.26 -49.81 -26.75
CA GLN A 67 -27.45 -49.27 -27.48
C GLN A 67 -28.74 -48.88 -26.72
N THR A 68 -29.18 -47.62 -26.92
CA THR A 68 -30.33 -47.33 -27.82
C THR A 68 -30.43 -45.86 -28.25
N VAL A 69 -31.02 -45.65 -29.44
CA VAL A 69 -31.44 -44.39 -30.10
C VAL A 69 -32.87 -44.71 -30.61
N VAL A 70 -33.89 -43.85 -30.76
CA VAL A 70 -34.06 -42.58 -31.53
C VAL A 70 -35.24 -41.73 -30.92
N PRO A 71 -35.90 -40.72 -31.55
CA PRO A 71 -35.94 -39.35 -31.01
C PRO A 71 -37.35 -38.79 -30.65
N GLN A 72 -37.46 -37.50 -30.25
CA GLN A 72 -38.08 -36.40 -31.04
C GLN A 72 -38.58 -35.20 -30.19
N GLU A 73 -38.34 -33.98 -30.71
CA GLU A 73 -39.01 -32.67 -30.48
C GLU A 73 -39.21 -32.06 -29.06
N THR A 74 -38.34 -31.09 -28.75
CA THR A 74 -38.64 -29.68 -28.39
C THR A 74 -39.94 -29.29 -27.67
N VAL A 75 -39.81 -28.59 -26.53
CA VAL A 75 -40.01 -27.12 -26.42
C VAL A 75 -39.49 -26.58 -25.06
N PHE A 76 -39.18 -25.28 -25.04
CA PHE A 76 -38.49 -24.47 -24.01
C PHE A 76 -39.10 -24.50 -22.59
N GLU A 77 -38.24 -24.48 -21.54
CA GLU A 77 -38.62 -24.37 -20.13
C GLU A 77 -38.93 -22.93 -19.66
N GLY A 78 -39.58 -22.78 -18.50
CA GLY A 78 -39.83 -21.46 -17.90
C GLY A 78 -40.36 -21.46 -16.46
N MET A 79 -39.46 -21.69 -15.49
CA MET A 79 -39.60 -21.37 -14.04
C MET A 79 -40.85 -21.83 -13.27
N SER A 80 -40.70 -22.83 -12.38
CA SER A 80 -41.27 -22.76 -11.01
C SER A 80 -40.72 -23.80 -10.04
N SER A 81 -40.56 -23.40 -8.77
CA SER A 81 -40.53 -24.21 -7.52
C SER A 81 -39.53 -25.36 -7.35
N LEU A 82 -38.69 -25.24 -6.31
CA LEU A 82 -38.35 -26.22 -5.25
C LEU A 82 -37.44 -25.41 -4.28
N GLN A 83 -37.91 -24.98 -3.11
CA GLN A 83 -38.11 -25.75 -1.87
C GLN A 83 -36.78 -26.23 -1.27
N TRP A 84 -36.41 -25.62 -0.13
CA TRP A 84 -35.21 -25.94 0.65
C TRP A 84 -35.63 -26.66 1.93
N ASP A 85 -35.00 -27.79 2.22
CA ASP A 85 -35.33 -28.61 3.38
C ASP A 85 -34.77 -28.04 4.69
N GLU A 86 -35.51 -28.27 5.78
CA GLU A 86 -35.03 -28.09 7.15
C GLU A 86 -34.23 -29.33 7.59
N ASP A 87 -32.90 -29.23 7.72
CA ASP A 87 -32.21 -29.80 8.88
C ASP A 87 -30.74 -29.33 9.06
N LEU A 88 -30.15 -29.66 10.22
CA LEU A 88 -28.76 -29.44 10.70
C LEU A 88 -28.52 -28.26 11.67
N GLN A 89 -28.99 -28.43 12.91
CA GLN A 89 -28.23 -27.94 14.08
C GLN A 89 -27.21 -29.00 14.53
N PRO A 90 -26.07 -28.58 15.13
CA PRO A 90 -25.83 -29.06 16.49
C PRO A 90 -25.11 -28.06 17.43
N GLY A 91 -25.36 -28.22 18.72
CA GLY A 91 -24.44 -27.84 19.80
C GLY A 91 -24.22 -29.03 20.75
N PRO A 92 -23.56 -28.88 21.93
CA PRO A 92 -22.89 -27.70 22.47
C PRO A 92 -21.37 -27.93 22.73
N SER A 93 -20.70 -26.95 23.36
CA SER A 93 -19.25 -26.86 23.52
C SER A 93 -18.59 -27.89 24.48
N ARG A 94 -17.36 -28.33 24.16
CA ARG A 94 -16.44 -29.02 25.11
C ARG A 94 -14.95 -28.86 24.78
N GLY A 95 -14.11 -28.60 25.80
CA GLY A 95 -12.74 -29.16 25.83
C GLY A 95 -11.51 -28.28 25.53
N GLY A 96 -11.62 -26.99 25.20
CA GLY A 96 -10.51 -26.15 24.70
C GLY A 96 -9.36 -25.77 25.66
N ARG A 97 -8.74 -26.71 26.40
CA ARG A 97 -7.66 -26.41 27.38
C ARG A 97 -6.22 -26.40 26.83
N GLY A 98 -5.97 -26.81 25.58
CA GLY A 98 -4.62 -26.81 24.99
C GLY A 98 -4.09 -25.42 24.57
N ALA A 99 -4.93 -24.62 23.91
CA ALA A 99 -4.51 -23.40 23.19
C ALA A 99 -4.18 -22.18 24.07
N LEU A 100 -4.36 -22.28 25.40
CA LEU A 100 -4.01 -21.20 26.34
C LEU A 100 -2.58 -21.34 26.90
N ALA A 101 -1.98 -22.54 26.84
CA ALA A 101 -0.63 -22.77 27.36
C ALA A 101 0.47 -22.29 26.39
N SER A 102 0.29 -22.51 25.08
CA SER A 102 1.27 -22.16 24.04
C SER A 102 1.53 -20.66 23.97
N LEU A 103 0.47 -19.85 23.82
CA LEU A 103 0.56 -18.39 23.74
C LEU A 103 1.23 -17.76 24.97
N ARG A 104 0.99 -18.32 26.16
CA ARG A 104 1.63 -17.85 27.40
C ARG A 104 3.13 -18.15 27.44
N GLN A 105 3.55 -19.31 26.92
CA GLN A 105 4.99 -19.65 26.81
C GLN A 105 5.72 -18.82 25.76
N THR A 106 5.09 -18.49 24.62
CA THR A 106 5.72 -17.64 23.60
C THR A 106 6.03 -16.25 24.16
N SER A 107 5.06 -15.60 24.82
CA SER A 107 5.25 -14.31 25.48
C SER A 107 6.42 -14.30 26.48
N GLN A 108 6.51 -15.31 27.36
CA GLN A 108 7.59 -15.38 28.35
C GLN A 108 8.97 -15.65 27.74
N ARG A 109 9.06 -16.31 26.57
CA ARG A 109 10.36 -16.57 25.91
C ARG A 109 10.96 -15.32 25.29
N TYR A 110 10.15 -14.41 24.73
CA TYR A 110 10.65 -13.12 24.25
C TYR A 110 11.16 -12.23 25.40
N ALA A 111 10.49 -12.24 26.55
CA ALA A 111 10.96 -11.52 27.74
C ALA A 111 12.31 -12.06 28.26
N LEU A 112 12.43 -13.38 28.44
CA LEU A 112 13.66 -14.00 28.97
C LEU A 112 14.86 -13.91 28.02
N ALA A 113 14.62 -13.88 26.70
CA ALA A 113 15.69 -13.71 25.70
C ALA A 113 16.35 -12.32 25.74
N ALA A 114 15.68 -11.30 26.30
CA ALA A 114 16.24 -9.97 26.47
C ALA A 114 17.15 -9.82 27.70
N GLU A 115 17.07 -10.74 28.67
CA GLU A 115 17.71 -10.60 29.98
C GLU A 115 19.04 -11.38 30.11
N SER A 116 19.34 -12.29 29.17
CA SER A 116 20.54 -13.14 29.21
C SER A 116 21.68 -12.68 28.29
N ILE A 117 22.31 -11.54 28.60
CA ILE A 117 23.54 -11.08 27.91
C ILE A 117 24.73 -11.08 28.89
N SER A 118 25.51 -12.16 28.86
CA SER A 118 26.81 -12.27 29.53
C SER A 118 27.96 -12.14 28.52
N PRO A 119 29.04 -11.37 28.80
CA PRO A 119 30.03 -11.00 27.79
C PRO A 119 30.98 -12.14 27.39
N THR A 120 31.15 -12.34 26.09
CA THR A 120 32.14 -13.27 25.51
C THR A 120 33.54 -12.63 25.42
N PRO A 121 34.63 -13.43 25.48
CA PRO A 121 35.99 -12.91 25.63
C PRO A 121 36.61 -12.40 24.31
N LYS A 122 37.58 -11.49 24.44
CA LYS A 122 38.32 -10.89 23.31
C LYS A 122 39.17 -11.93 22.57
N ALA A 123 39.05 -12.00 21.25
CA ALA A 123 39.97 -12.72 20.38
C ALA A 123 41.38 -12.08 20.42
N LYS A 124 42.42 -12.90 20.23
CA LYS A 124 43.81 -12.46 20.06
C LYS A 124 44.24 -12.65 18.60
N GLU A 125 44.80 -11.60 18.02
CA GLU A 125 45.35 -11.59 16.67
C GLU A 125 46.85 -11.92 16.71
N GLN A 126 47.32 -12.85 15.85
CA GLN A 126 48.74 -13.22 15.73
C GLN A 126 49.13 -13.64 14.31
N THR A 127 49.50 -12.66 13.48
CA THR A 127 50.42 -12.86 12.34
C THR A 127 51.30 -11.61 12.19
N PRO A 128 52.63 -11.74 12.00
CA PRO A 128 53.56 -10.60 12.09
C PRO A 128 53.90 -9.94 10.74
N LEU A 129 54.72 -8.87 10.83
CA LEU A 129 55.48 -8.20 9.76
C LEU A 129 54.79 -7.09 8.95
N LEU A 130 54.51 -5.97 9.61
CA LEU A 130 54.54 -4.66 8.96
C LEU A 130 55.99 -4.25 8.60
N ARG A 131 56.23 -3.88 7.34
CA ARG A 131 57.20 -2.82 7.02
C ARG A 131 56.85 -2.09 5.72
N LYS A 132 56.42 -0.83 5.83
CA LYS A 132 56.32 0.10 4.68
C LYS A 132 57.71 0.64 4.33
N ALA A 133 57.98 0.75 3.03
CA ALA A 133 58.88 1.74 2.45
C ALA A 133 58.35 2.10 1.06
N THR A 134 58.12 3.38 0.80
CA THR A 134 57.61 3.90 -0.49
C THR A 134 58.78 4.33 -1.37
N SER A 135 58.82 3.93 -2.65
CA SER A 135 59.55 4.62 -3.74
C SER A 135 59.15 4.09 -5.13
N THR A 136 59.52 4.81 -6.18
CA THR A 136 58.96 4.69 -7.54
C THR A 136 59.99 4.55 -8.66
N SER A 137 59.90 3.49 -9.48
CA SER A 137 60.34 3.40 -10.88
C SER A 137 59.69 2.14 -11.51
N ILE A 138 59.21 2.05 -12.76
CA ILE A 138 59.68 2.53 -14.08
C ILE A 138 60.83 1.65 -14.64
N LEU A 139 60.64 1.18 -15.90
CA LEU A 139 61.46 0.24 -16.73
C LEU A 139 61.41 -1.26 -16.30
N GLU A 140 61.58 -2.27 -17.17
CA GLU A 140 61.22 -2.46 -18.61
C GLU A 140 61.20 -3.99 -18.97
N ARG A 141 60.62 -4.35 -20.14
CA ARG A 141 60.60 -5.62 -20.93
C ARG A 141 61.90 -6.48 -20.94
N PRO A 142 61.92 -7.72 -21.51
CA PRO A 142 60.88 -8.52 -22.21
C PRO A 142 60.59 -9.86 -21.44
N SER A 143 60.27 -11.07 -21.96
CA SER A 143 60.16 -11.69 -23.31
C SER A 143 59.18 -12.90 -23.35
N ALA A 144 59.29 -13.78 -24.38
CA ALA A 144 58.55 -15.04 -24.63
C ALA A 144 59.51 -16.05 -25.34
N PRO A 145 59.14 -17.23 -25.93
CA PRO A 145 57.81 -17.87 -26.10
C PRO A 145 57.77 -19.44 -25.97
N ALA A 146 56.65 -20.05 -26.44
CA ALA A 146 56.53 -21.35 -27.13
C ALA A 146 56.35 -22.70 -26.36
N ASP A 147 55.10 -23.18 -26.36
CA ASP A 147 54.60 -24.41 -27.04
C ASP A 147 55.21 -25.81 -26.76
N ARG A 148 54.35 -26.77 -26.31
CA ARG A 148 54.11 -28.12 -26.90
C ARG A 148 53.18 -29.05 -26.08
N ARG A 149 52.40 -29.90 -26.79
CA ARG A 149 51.80 -31.20 -26.36
C ARG A 149 52.62 -32.37 -27.02
N PRO A 150 52.36 -33.70 -26.88
CA PRO A 150 51.24 -34.46 -26.25
C PRO A 150 51.74 -35.68 -25.37
N GLU A 151 51.06 -36.82 -25.04
CA GLU A 151 49.67 -37.31 -25.26
C GLU A 151 49.06 -38.26 -24.17
N TYR A 152 49.20 -39.60 -24.29
CA TYR A 152 48.33 -40.67 -23.71
C TYR A 152 49.04 -41.68 -22.80
N THR A 153 48.27 -42.34 -21.91
CA THR A 153 48.27 -43.83 -21.73
C THR A 153 46.87 -44.30 -21.27
N ARG A 154 46.52 -45.59 -21.41
CA ARG A 154 45.16 -46.16 -21.15
C ARG A 154 45.15 -47.45 -20.30
N VAL A 155 44.13 -47.57 -19.44
CA VAL A 155 43.21 -48.72 -19.17
C VAL A 155 43.76 -50.15 -18.97
N ALA A 156 43.44 -50.75 -17.81
CA ALA A 156 42.75 -52.07 -17.63
C ALA A 156 42.75 -52.51 -16.12
N SER A 157 42.00 -53.51 -15.63
CA SER A 157 40.56 -53.87 -15.72
C SER A 157 40.23 -55.01 -14.71
N SER A 158 38.95 -55.41 -14.54
CA SER A 158 38.48 -56.65 -13.85
C SER A 158 38.66 -56.73 -12.30
N ALA A 159 37.91 -57.53 -11.51
CA ALA A 159 36.58 -58.15 -11.65
C ALA A 159 36.03 -58.59 -10.26
N GLN A 160 34.75 -58.99 -10.18
CA GLN A 160 34.10 -59.50 -8.94
C GLN A 160 34.28 -61.02 -8.73
N SER A 161 34.20 -61.48 -7.48
CA SER A 161 33.77 -62.85 -7.12
C SER A 161 33.20 -62.90 -5.68
N VAL A 162 32.47 -63.96 -5.35
CA VAL A 162 31.62 -64.10 -4.15
C VAL A 162 31.76 -65.50 -3.53
N ARG A 163 31.74 -65.63 -2.18
CA ARG A 163 31.12 -66.76 -1.43
C ARG A 163 31.23 -66.68 0.12
N THR A 164 30.07 -66.77 0.80
CA THR A 164 29.67 -67.61 1.97
C THR A 164 30.71 -68.07 3.03
N SER A 165 30.43 -68.18 4.35
CA SER A 165 29.14 -68.42 5.06
C SER A 165 29.15 -68.03 6.56
N SER A 166 27.98 -68.15 7.22
CA SER A 166 27.74 -68.62 8.61
C SER A 166 27.20 -67.65 9.69
N GLN A 167 26.41 -68.25 10.59
CA GLN A 167 25.49 -67.77 11.66
C GLN A 167 26.14 -66.84 12.73
N LEU A 168 25.42 -66.09 13.59
CA LEU A 168 24.33 -66.51 14.49
C LEU A 168 23.50 -65.32 15.06
N ASP A 169 22.41 -65.64 15.78
CA ASP A 169 21.49 -64.69 16.43
C ASP A 169 22.10 -63.79 17.52
N LEU A 170 21.53 -62.57 17.68
CA LEU A 170 21.34 -61.99 19.02
C LEU A 170 20.20 -60.95 19.06
N GLN A 171 19.07 -61.37 19.60
CA GLN A 171 17.88 -60.53 19.80
C GLN A 171 18.15 -59.45 20.88
N LYS A 172 17.94 -58.16 20.59
CA LYS A 172 17.94 -57.12 21.64
C LYS A 172 16.95 -56.00 21.34
N LYS A 173 15.94 -55.90 22.21
CA LYS A 173 14.83 -54.94 22.16
C LYS A 173 15.25 -53.61 22.81
N PRO A 174 15.00 -52.45 22.17
CA PRO A 174 14.88 -51.19 22.88
C PRO A 174 13.41 -50.78 23.07
N THR A 175 13.13 -50.35 24.29
CA THR A 175 11.99 -49.57 24.77
C THR A 175 11.27 -48.66 23.77
N VAL A 176 9.94 -48.68 23.82
CA VAL A 176 9.10 -47.55 23.42
C VAL A 176 9.36 -46.39 24.37
N GLU A 177 9.96 -45.29 23.90
CA GLU A 177 9.60 -43.92 24.29
C GLU A 177 10.36 -42.87 23.46
N SER A 178 9.66 -42.23 22.53
CA SER A 178 9.85 -40.81 22.21
C SER A 178 8.65 -40.32 21.41
N ARG A 179 7.79 -39.51 22.05
CA ARG A 179 6.66 -38.88 21.37
C ARG A 179 7.22 -37.80 20.45
N ARG A 180 7.27 -38.07 19.15
CA ARG A 180 7.81 -37.15 18.12
C ARG A 180 7.02 -35.84 18.17
N ALA A 181 7.56 -34.84 18.85
CA ALA A 181 6.96 -33.53 18.93
C ALA A 181 6.91 -32.92 17.53
N SER A 182 5.70 -32.81 16.97
CA SER A 182 5.43 -32.06 15.76
C SER A 182 5.64 -30.57 16.05
N VAL A 183 6.90 -30.14 15.99
CA VAL A 183 7.24 -28.72 15.94
C VAL A 183 6.49 -28.15 14.74
N THR A 184 5.43 -27.38 15.02
CA THR A 184 4.73 -26.62 14.00
C THR A 184 5.72 -25.58 13.50
N LYS A 185 6.40 -25.88 12.39
CA LYS A 185 7.08 -24.85 11.62
C LYS A 185 6.02 -23.81 11.28
N ILE A 186 6.19 -22.60 11.80
CA ILE A 186 5.68 -21.43 11.10
C ILE A 186 6.40 -21.49 9.75
N VAL A 187 5.66 -21.81 8.69
CA VAL A 187 6.20 -21.76 7.33
C VAL A 187 6.30 -20.29 6.98
N GLN A 188 7.44 -19.70 7.29
CA GLN A 188 7.80 -18.37 6.80
C GLN A 188 8.03 -18.51 5.29
N TYR A 189 6.97 -18.29 4.52
CA TYR A 189 7.02 -18.36 3.07
C TYR A 189 7.96 -17.28 2.55
N ASP A 190 8.83 -17.67 1.62
CA ASP A 190 9.76 -16.77 0.94
C ASP A 190 8.98 -15.86 -0.03
N HIS A 191 8.51 -14.72 0.48
CA HIS A 191 7.90 -13.67 -0.31
C HIS A 191 9.04 -12.90 -1.00
N GLY A 192 9.56 -13.47 -2.09
CA GLY A 192 10.66 -12.90 -2.89
C GLY A 192 10.27 -11.62 -3.63
N GLY A 193 10.00 -10.55 -2.89
CA GLY A 193 9.62 -9.23 -3.39
C GLY A 193 10.78 -8.48 -4.05
N GLN A 194 10.47 -7.58 -4.98
CA GLN A 194 11.47 -6.88 -5.80
C GLN A 194 11.92 -5.51 -5.24
N SER A 195 11.39 -5.07 -4.10
CA SER A 195 11.70 -3.78 -3.49
C SER A 195 12.58 -3.93 -2.25
N THR A 196 13.78 -3.34 -2.31
CA THR A 196 14.70 -3.27 -1.17
C THR A 196 14.12 -2.42 -0.03
N PHE A 197 14.72 -2.49 1.16
CA PHE A 197 14.33 -1.68 2.32
C PHE A 197 14.20 -0.18 1.98
N GLY A 198 15.21 0.41 1.36
CA GLY A 198 15.22 1.85 1.03
C GLY A 198 14.19 2.24 -0.02
N GLN A 199 13.93 1.37 -1.00
CA GLN A 199 12.87 1.54 -1.98
C GLN A 199 11.47 1.45 -1.34
N THR A 200 11.25 0.46 -0.47
CA THR A 200 9.99 0.25 0.25
C THR A 200 9.70 1.42 1.20
N LEU A 201 10.73 1.93 1.88
CA LEU A 201 10.66 3.14 2.72
C LEU A 201 10.30 4.39 1.89
N PHE A 202 11.00 4.63 0.77
CA PHE A 202 10.70 5.76 -0.13
C PHE A 202 9.27 5.69 -0.67
N ASN A 203 8.82 4.51 -1.11
CA ASN A 203 7.45 4.28 -1.58
C ASN A 203 6.43 4.55 -0.47
N SER A 204 6.67 4.08 0.76
CA SER A 204 5.81 4.32 1.92
C SER A 204 5.67 5.81 2.24
N ILE A 205 6.80 6.53 2.31
CA ILE A 205 6.84 7.97 2.55
C ILE A 205 6.09 8.74 1.45
N ALA A 206 6.28 8.35 0.18
CA ALA A 206 5.65 9.03 -0.95
C ALA A 206 4.15 8.73 -1.10
N ILE A 207 3.66 7.59 -0.58
CA ILE A 207 2.22 7.32 -0.41
C ILE A 207 1.65 8.20 0.71
N LEU A 208 2.35 8.27 1.86
CA LEU A 208 1.95 9.10 3.01
C LEU A 208 2.00 10.61 2.68
N PHE A 209 2.83 11.08 1.76
CA PHE A 209 2.81 12.48 1.30
C PHE A 209 1.65 12.75 0.30
N GLY A 210 0.43 12.46 0.76
CA GLY A 210 -0.83 12.86 0.12
C GLY A 210 -1.11 14.36 0.25
N ILE A 211 -2.29 14.80 -0.18
CA ILE A 211 -2.69 16.22 -0.06
C ILE A 211 -3.20 16.63 1.33
N GLY A 212 -3.52 15.66 2.21
CA GLY A 212 -4.01 15.94 3.57
C GLY A 212 -3.05 16.80 4.40
N MET A 213 -1.75 16.62 4.18
CA MET A 213 -0.67 17.39 4.82
C MET A 213 -0.76 18.92 4.63
N LEU A 214 -1.56 19.40 3.66
CA LEU A 214 -1.77 20.83 3.41
C LEU A 214 -2.90 21.43 4.27
N SER A 215 -3.74 20.59 4.88
CA SER A 215 -4.79 20.98 5.85
C SER A 215 -4.36 20.89 7.32
N GLU A 216 -3.15 20.39 7.59
CA GLU A 216 -2.55 20.31 8.92
C GLU A 216 -2.53 21.66 9.68
N PRO A 217 -2.25 22.82 9.06
CA PRO A 217 -2.31 24.11 9.77
C PRO A 217 -3.71 24.43 10.32
N LEU A 218 -4.76 24.10 9.56
CA LEU A 218 -6.15 24.28 9.97
C LEU A 218 -6.53 23.27 11.07
N ALA A 219 -6.04 22.03 10.97
CA ALA A 219 -6.22 21.01 11.99
C ALA A 219 -5.64 21.44 13.36
N PHE A 220 -4.46 22.08 13.34
CA PHE A 220 -3.86 22.68 14.53
C PHE A 220 -4.64 23.92 15.04
N ALA A 221 -5.19 24.76 14.16
CA ALA A 221 -6.03 25.89 14.56
C ALA A 221 -7.33 25.45 15.26
N TYR A 222 -8.00 24.43 14.71
CA TYR A 222 -9.23 23.89 15.28
C TYR A 222 -9.01 23.08 16.58
N ALA A 223 -7.94 22.31 16.67
CA ALA A 223 -7.63 21.50 17.86
C ALA A 223 -6.89 22.26 18.97
N GLY A 224 -6.29 23.41 18.65
CA GLY A 224 -5.34 24.12 19.50
C GLY A 224 -4.05 23.33 19.74
N TRP A 225 -3.08 23.93 20.44
CA TRP A 225 -1.76 23.33 20.68
C TRP A 225 -1.81 21.95 21.35
N ILE A 226 -2.60 21.80 22.42
CA ILE A 226 -2.73 20.53 23.15
C ILE A 226 -3.44 19.48 22.31
N GLY A 227 -4.54 19.84 21.63
CA GLY A 227 -5.30 18.92 20.80
C GLY A 227 -4.49 18.43 19.61
N GLY A 228 -3.89 19.35 18.84
CA GLY A 228 -3.10 19.01 17.66
C GLY A 228 -1.87 18.15 17.99
N ALA A 229 -1.12 18.50 19.04
CA ALA A 229 0.02 17.71 19.48
C ALA A 229 -0.35 16.28 19.94
N ILE A 230 -1.51 16.11 20.58
CA ILE A 230 -2.03 14.79 20.95
C ILE A 230 -2.49 14.03 19.70
N LEU A 231 -3.30 14.64 18.84
CA LEU A 231 -3.90 13.99 17.67
C LEU A 231 -2.83 13.53 16.67
N ILE A 232 -1.88 14.39 16.29
CA ILE A 232 -0.82 14.04 15.33
C ILE A 232 0.03 12.85 15.84
N THR A 233 0.35 12.84 17.13
CA THR A 233 1.17 11.80 17.77
C THR A 233 0.38 10.49 17.91
N LEU A 234 -0.88 10.59 18.33
CA LEU A 234 -1.77 9.45 18.55
C LEU A 234 -2.12 8.76 17.22
N TYR A 235 -2.43 9.54 16.19
CA TYR A 235 -2.74 9.00 14.86
C TYR A 235 -1.52 8.32 14.27
N GLY A 236 -0.37 9.00 14.15
CA GLY A 236 0.85 8.40 13.59
C GLY A 236 1.26 7.09 14.30
N TYR A 237 1.02 6.98 15.61
CA TYR A 237 1.19 5.74 16.35
C TYR A 237 0.14 4.66 16.00
N ILE A 238 -1.16 4.99 16.05
CA ILE A 238 -2.25 4.05 15.75
C ILE A 238 -2.17 3.56 14.30
N THR A 239 -1.91 4.44 13.34
CA THR A 239 -1.86 4.11 11.92
C THR A 239 -0.62 3.30 11.56
N CYS A 240 0.52 3.52 12.22
CA CYS A 240 1.67 2.61 12.12
C CYS A 240 1.33 1.21 12.68
N TYR A 241 0.69 1.16 13.85
CA TYR A 241 0.25 -0.09 14.48
C TYR A 241 -0.72 -0.88 13.58
N THR A 242 -1.73 -0.24 13.00
CA THR A 242 -2.68 -0.91 12.09
C THR A 242 -2.07 -1.24 10.72
N ALA A 243 -1.06 -0.49 10.25
CA ALA A 243 -0.30 -0.85 9.06
C ALA A 243 0.50 -2.15 9.27
N LYS A 244 1.19 -2.28 10.41
CA LYS A 244 1.85 -3.53 10.83
C LYS A 244 0.86 -4.69 10.94
N LEU A 245 -0.33 -4.42 11.48
CA LEU A 245 -1.40 -5.41 11.61
C LEU A 245 -1.82 -6.01 10.26
N LEU A 246 -2.03 -5.17 9.24
CA LEU A 246 -2.31 -5.59 7.86
C LEU A 246 -1.15 -6.38 7.25
N ALA A 247 0.09 -5.94 7.47
CA ALA A 247 1.28 -6.63 6.99
C ALA A 247 1.46 -8.03 7.64
N HIS A 248 1.18 -8.17 8.93
CA HIS A 248 1.25 -9.46 9.62
C HIS A 248 0.15 -10.41 9.13
N ILE A 249 -1.04 -9.91 8.83
CA ILE A 249 -2.14 -10.72 8.28
C ILE A 249 -1.82 -11.18 6.84
N ILE A 250 -1.30 -10.30 5.97
CA ILE A 250 -1.04 -10.64 4.57
C ILE A 250 0.14 -11.61 4.41
N LEU A 251 1.20 -11.44 5.22
CA LEU A 251 2.38 -12.31 5.17
C LEU A 251 2.15 -13.69 5.83
N ALA A 252 1.07 -13.83 6.60
CA ALA A 252 0.68 -15.10 7.24
C ALA A 252 -0.17 -16.02 6.34
N ASP A 253 -0.69 -15.55 5.20
CA ASP A 253 -1.44 -16.38 4.25
C ASP A 253 -1.11 -16.01 2.79
N PRO A 254 -0.27 -16.80 2.10
CA PRO A 254 0.20 -16.50 0.74
C PRO A 254 -0.89 -16.30 -0.32
N ARG A 255 -2.14 -16.69 -0.05
CA ARG A 255 -3.29 -16.50 -0.96
C ARG A 255 -3.77 -15.06 -1.00
N LEU A 256 -3.62 -14.29 0.09
CA LEU A 256 -4.12 -12.92 0.20
C LEU A 256 -3.18 -11.95 -0.52
N LYS A 257 -3.66 -11.19 -1.50
CA LYS A 257 -2.83 -10.27 -2.29
C LYS A 257 -3.12 -8.80 -1.96
N THR A 258 -4.34 -8.49 -1.53
CA THR A 258 -4.86 -7.13 -1.35
C THR A 258 -5.52 -6.94 0.01
N TYR A 259 -5.80 -5.68 0.39
CA TYR A 259 -6.64 -5.37 1.54
C TYR A 259 -8.03 -6.04 1.43
N SER A 260 -8.62 -6.04 0.24
CA SER A 260 -9.93 -6.64 -0.03
C SER A 260 -9.95 -8.15 0.23
N ASP A 261 -8.83 -8.86 0.02
CA ASP A 261 -8.70 -10.28 0.37
C ASP A 261 -8.66 -10.51 1.89
N ILE A 262 -8.01 -9.62 2.65
CA ILE A 262 -8.07 -9.64 4.11
C ILE A 262 -9.52 -9.49 4.57
N GLY A 263 -10.26 -8.55 3.98
CA GLY A 263 -11.68 -8.35 4.23
C GLY A 263 -12.54 -9.58 3.89
N ARG A 264 -12.31 -10.20 2.72
CA ARG A 264 -12.96 -11.44 2.28
C ARG A 264 -12.75 -12.56 3.31
N LYS A 265 -11.52 -12.75 3.78
CA LYS A 265 -11.16 -13.79 4.75
C LYS A 265 -11.69 -13.53 6.16
N ALA A 266 -11.74 -12.25 6.59
CA ALA A 266 -12.19 -11.87 7.93
C ALA A 266 -13.72 -11.82 8.07
N PHE A 267 -14.43 -11.41 7.02
CA PHE A 267 -15.87 -11.07 7.10
C PHE A 267 -16.74 -11.78 6.03
N GLY A 268 -16.15 -12.65 5.21
CA GLY A 268 -16.81 -13.31 4.09
C GLY A 268 -16.95 -12.44 2.83
N PRO A 269 -17.41 -13.01 1.70
CA PRO A 269 -17.42 -12.32 0.40
C PRO A 269 -18.19 -10.99 0.34
N ARG A 270 -19.17 -10.78 1.22
CA ARG A 270 -20.00 -9.55 1.23
C ARG A 270 -19.25 -8.29 1.67
N SER A 271 -18.11 -8.41 2.35
CA SER A 271 -17.29 -7.24 2.72
C SER A 271 -16.53 -6.64 1.54
N VAL A 272 -16.26 -7.45 0.51
CA VAL A 272 -15.46 -7.09 -0.65
C VAL A 272 -16.03 -5.87 -1.40
N PRO A 273 -17.30 -5.86 -1.87
CA PRO A 273 -17.88 -4.68 -2.54
C PRO A 273 -17.97 -3.44 -1.63
N PHE A 274 -18.12 -3.62 -0.32
CA PHE A 274 -18.12 -2.51 0.64
C PHE A 274 -16.73 -1.87 0.76
N ILE A 275 -15.67 -2.68 0.81
CA ILE A 275 -14.28 -2.20 0.81
C ILE A 275 -13.95 -1.50 -0.52
N SER A 276 -14.40 -2.02 -1.68
CA SER A 276 -14.28 -1.32 -2.97
C SER A 276 -14.90 0.07 -2.88
N PHE A 277 -16.13 0.16 -2.38
CA PHE A 277 -16.88 1.41 -2.31
C PHE A 277 -16.21 2.43 -1.39
N MET A 278 -15.67 2.01 -0.24
CA MET A 278 -14.90 2.88 0.66
C MET A 278 -13.64 3.43 -0.02
N PHE A 279 -12.84 2.59 -0.70
CA PHE A 279 -11.67 3.07 -1.46
C PHE A 279 -12.07 3.97 -2.64
N CYS A 280 -13.14 3.64 -3.36
CA CYS A 280 -13.63 4.46 -4.47
C CYS A 280 -14.10 5.85 -4.00
N LEU A 281 -14.75 5.92 -2.85
CA LEU A 281 -15.18 7.18 -2.22
C LEU A 281 -13.99 8.01 -1.73
N GLU A 282 -12.97 7.38 -1.15
CA GLU A 282 -11.70 8.03 -0.80
C GLU A 282 -11.02 8.63 -2.04
N LEU A 283 -10.80 7.83 -3.09
CA LEU A 283 -10.17 8.29 -4.33
C LEU A 283 -10.98 9.34 -5.06
N PHE A 284 -12.31 9.25 -5.05
CA PHE A 284 -13.19 10.29 -5.59
C PHE A 284 -12.99 11.61 -4.83
N THR A 285 -13.06 11.58 -3.50
CA THR A 285 -12.92 12.78 -2.66
C THR A 285 -11.54 13.42 -2.81
N VAL A 286 -10.48 12.61 -2.86
CA VAL A 286 -9.11 13.06 -3.21
C VAL A 286 -9.09 13.69 -4.61
N SER A 287 -9.75 13.11 -5.60
CA SER A 287 -9.81 13.65 -6.97
C SER A 287 -10.52 15.02 -7.03
N VAL A 288 -11.62 15.20 -6.27
CA VAL A 288 -12.30 16.49 -6.13
C VAL A 288 -11.38 17.52 -5.45
N ALA A 289 -10.74 17.16 -4.34
CA ALA A 289 -9.84 18.04 -3.61
C ALA A 289 -8.60 18.45 -4.42
N LEU A 290 -8.08 17.56 -5.28
CA LEU A 290 -7.00 17.89 -6.23
C LEU A 290 -7.42 18.93 -7.29
N ILE A 291 -8.68 18.91 -7.75
CA ILE A 291 -9.22 19.92 -8.68
C ILE A 291 -9.35 21.28 -8.00
N THR A 292 -9.85 21.30 -6.76
CA THR A 292 -9.95 22.52 -5.94
C THR A 292 -8.57 23.13 -5.70
N LEU A 293 -7.63 22.36 -5.14
CA LEU A 293 -6.28 22.81 -4.84
C LEU A 293 -5.53 23.36 -6.08
N TYR A 294 -5.74 22.74 -7.25
CA TYR A 294 -5.23 23.26 -8.53
C TYR A 294 -5.82 24.64 -8.86
N ALA A 295 -7.15 24.77 -8.82
CA ALA A 295 -7.84 25.96 -9.28
C ALA A 295 -7.69 27.14 -8.31
N ASP A 296 -7.71 26.88 -7.01
CA ASP A 296 -7.50 27.87 -5.95
C ASP A 296 -6.05 28.37 -5.98
N SER A 297 -5.06 27.47 -6.08
CA SER A 297 -3.64 27.87 -6.25
C SER A 297 -3.39 28.63 -7.55
N LEU A 298 -4.04 28.26 -8.65
CA LEU A 298 -3.88 28.93 -9.94
C LEU A 298 -4.54 30.32 -9.95
N HIS A 299 -5.75 30.45 -9.40
CA HIS A 299 -6.42 31.75 -9.21
C HIS A 299 -5.58 32.69 -8.34
N ALA A 300 -4.92 32.16 -7.32
CA ALA A 300 -4.15 32.96 -6.40
C ALA A 300 -2.79 33.42 -7.00
N VAL A 301 -2.22 32.70 -7.96
CA VAL A 301 -1.09 33.17 -8.79
C VAL A 301 -1.54 34.11 -9.93
N LEU A 302 -2.66 33.80 -10.57
CA LEU A 302 -3.24 34.52 -11.70
C LEU A 302 -4.71 34.91 -11.37
N PRO A 303 -4.94 36.06 -10.73
CA PRO A 303 -6.30 36.48 -10.34
C PRO A 303 -7.12 37.08 -11.50
N GLU A 304 -6.91 36.60 -12.74
CA GLU A 304 -7.61 37.10 -13.95
C GLU A 304 -9.03 36.57 -14.09
N TYR A 305 -9.24 35.30 -13.73
CA TYR A 305 -10.53 34.60 -13.86
C TYR A 305 -10.98 34.03 -12.51
N SER A 306 -12.26 33.68 -12.38
CA SER A 306 -12.78 33.08 -11.14
C SER A 306 -12.21 31.68 -10.90
N VAL A 307 -12.15 31.24 -9.65
CA VAL A 307 -11.83 29.85 -9.26
C VAL A 307 -12.64 28.84 -10.09
N ASN A 308 -13.95 29.05 -10.27
CA ASN A 308 -14.79 28.14 -11.05
C ASN A 308 -14.45 28.15 -12.55
N THR A 309 -13.95 29.28 -13.08
CA THR A 309 -13.39 29.34 -14.44
C THR A 309 -12.12 28.51 -14.54
N TYR A 310 -11.24 28.53 -13.54
CA TYR A 310 -10.06 27.67 -13.51
C TYR A 310 -10.41 26.19 -13.33
N LYS A 311 -11.40 25.83 -12.50
CA LYS A 311 -11.93 24.46 -12.39
C LYS A 311 -12.43 23.92 -13.74
N LEU A 312 -13.11 24.76 -14.53
CA LEU A 312 -13.56 24.41 -15.89
C LEU A 312 -12.41 24.39 -16.91
N LEU A 313 -11.48 25.33 -16.88
CA LEU A 313 -10.31 25.36 -17.77
C LEU A 313 -9.40 24.13 -17.53
N GLY A 314 -9.30 23.69 -16.28
CA GLY A 314 -8.58 22.48 -15.88
C GLY A 314 -9.03 21.23 -16.63
N LEU A 315 -10.31 21.12 -17.03
CA LEU A 315 -10.82 19.98 -17.82
C LEU A 315 -10.01 19.74 -19.10
N ALA A 316 -9.55 20.81 -19.77
CA ALA A 316 -8.74 20.72 -20.99
C ALA A 316 -7.33 20.12 -20.76
N ILE A 317 -6.87 20.08 -19.51
CA ILE A 317 -5.60 19.47 -19.09
C ILE A 317 -5.85 18.10 -18.46
N LEU A 318 -6.84 18.00 -17.58
CA LEU A 318 -7.15 16.80 -16.80
C LEU A 318 -7.65 15.65 -17.69
N ILE A 319 -8.61 15.91 -18.61
CA ILE A 319 -9.18 14.86 -19.46
C ILE A 319 -8.08 14.17 -20.31
N PRO A 320 -7.22 14.88 -21.07
CA PRO A 320 -6.09 14.24 -21.75
C PRO A 320 -5.13 13.49 -20.81
N THR A 321 -4.88 14.00 -19.60
CA THR A 321 -3.93 13.40 -18.66
C THR A 321 -4.44 12.06 -18.11
N VAL A 322 -5.74 11.91 -17.86
CA VAL A 322 -6.39 10.65 -17.42
C VAL A 322 -6.42 9.58 -18.54
N LEU A 323 -6.21 9.99 -19.79
CA LEU A 323 -6.05 9.09 -20.94
C LEU A 323 -4.58 8.70 -21.24
N MET A 324 -3.60 9.31 -20.57
CA MET A 324 -2.18 9.00 -20.80
C MET A 324 -1.72 7.69 -20.14
N PRO A 325 -0.73 6.99 -20.74
CA PRO A 325 -0.20 5.74 -20.19
C PRO A 325 0.70 5.97 -18.95
N LEU A 326 0.66 5.01 -18.01
CA LEU A 326 1.42 4.97 -16.75
C LEU A 326 2.88 5.38 -16.86
N SER A 327 3.54 5.03 -17.96
CA SER A 327 4.96 5.34 -18.20
C SER A 327 5.25 6.84 -18.09
N VAL A 328 4.34 7.70 -18.57
CA VAL A 328 4.44 9.16 -18.47
C VAL A 328 4.11 9.64 -17.05
N LEU A 329 2.98 9.17 -16.49
CA LEU A 329 2.52 9.53 -15.14
C LEU A 329 3.57 9.25 -14.05
N SER A 330 4.34 8.16 -14.19
CA SER A 330 5.38 7.81 -13.20
C SER A 330 6.50 8.86 -13.08
N TYR A 331 6.78 9.65 -14.12
CA TYR A 331 7.71 10.79 -14.02
C TYR A 331 7.04 12.01 -13.37
N ALA A 332 5.77 12.27 -13.70
CA ALA A 332 4.99 13.35 -13.08
C ALA A 332 4.84 13.16 -11.57
N SER A 333 4.68 11.93 -11.10
CA SER A 333 4.60 11.63 -9.66
C SER A 333 5.86 11.99 -8.88
N ILE A 334 7.05 11.75 -9.45
CA ILE A 334 8.33 12.09 -8.83
C ILE A 334 8.52 13.61 -8.80
N LEU A 335 8.08 14.31 -9.85
CA LEU A 335 8.03 15.77 -9.87
C LEU A 335 7.07 16.32 -8.80
N GLY A 336 5.90 15.69 -8.61
CA GLY A 336 4.95 16.04 -7.55
C GLY A 336 5.50 15.82 -6.14
N LEU A 337 6.27 14.75 -5.91
CA LEU A 337 6.95 14.51 -4.63
C LEU A 337 8.04 15.58 -4.37
N LEU A 338 8.88 15.87 -5.36
CA LEU A 338 9.91 16.90 -5.27
C LEU A 338 9.29 18.30 -5.05
N SER A 339 8.17 18.58 -5.71
CA SER A 339 7.39 19.80 -5.52
C SER A 339 6.81 19.89 -4.10
N THR A 340 6.31 18.78 -3.55
CA THR A 340 5.80 18.72 -2.16
C THR A 340 6.92 19.06 -1.16
N LEU A 341 8.13 18.53 -1.37
CA LEU A 341 9.32 18.88 -0.57
C LEU A 341 9.76 20.35 -0.75
N LEU A 342 9.68 20.87 -1.98
CA LEU A 342 10.00 22.27 -2.29
C LEU A 342 9.06 23.25 -1.58
N ILE A 343 7.76 22.92 -1.55
CA ILE A 343 6.73 23.70 -0.84
C ILE A 343 7.06 23.80 0.66
N ILE A 344 7.39 22.68 1.32
CA ILE A 344 7.79 22.66 2.74
C ILE A 344 9.01 23.57 2.98
N ALA A 345 10.03 23.48 2.11
CA ALA A 345 11.21 24.33 2.22
C ALA A 345 10.86 25.82 2.07
N ILE A 346 9.97 26.19 1.15
CA ILE A 346 9.57 27.58 0.92
C ILE A 346 8.71 28.12 2.07
N ILE A 347 7.80 27.34 2.66
CA ILE A 347 7.04 27.73 3.87
C ILE A 347 8.01 28.12 4.99
N LEU A 348 9.01 27.28 5.27
CA LEU A 348 9.99 27.55 6.32
C LEU A 348 10.87 28.77 5.99
N ILE A 349 11.29 28.93 4.73
CA ILE A 349 12.10 30.09 4.30
C ILE A 349 11.32 31.40 4.41
N ASP A 350 10.08 31.46 3.90
CA ASP A 350 9.22 32.65 3.98
C ASP A 350 8.90 32.99 5.44
N GLY A 351 8.51 31.99 6.24
CA GLY A 351 8.21 32.12 7.67
C GLY A 351 9.39 32.62 8.52
N PHE A 352 10.61 32.11 8.30
CA PHE A 352 11.81 32.59 8.99
C PHE A 352 12.41 33.88 8.41
N SER A 353 11.91 34.39 7.28
CA SER A 353 12.39 35.65 6.68
C SER A 353 11.56 36.87 7.05
N LYS A 354 10.34 36.67 7.55
CA LYS A 354 9.44 37.73 8.03
C LYS A 354 9.73 38.06 9.50
N PRO A 355 10.04 39.31 9.86
CA PRO A 355 10.22 39.70 11.26
C PRO A 355 8.89 39.83 12.02
N ASP A 356 7.82 40.26 11.33
CA ASP A 356 6.53 40.62 11.91
C ASP A 356 5.39 39.74 11.37
N SER A 357 4.35 39.50 12.18
CA SER A 357 3.09 38.87 11.76
C SER A 357 2.26 39.78 10.84
N PRO A 358 1.41 39.24 9.94
CA PRO A 358 1.14 37.82 9.71
C PRO A 358 2.18 37.13 8.82
N GLY A 359 2.31 35.82 8.97
CA GLY A 359 3.21 34.97 8.19
C GLY A 359 4.61 34.78 8.78
N SER A 360 4.89 35.21 10.01
CA SER A 360 6.21 35.09 10.65
C SER A 360 6.29 33.91 11.61
N LEU A 361 7.45 33.25 11.65
CA LEU A 361 7.84 32.27 12.69
C LEU A 361 8.60 32.91 13.86
N TRP A 362 9.03 34.17 13.73
CA TRP A 362 9.69 34.95 14.79
C TRP A 362 8.71 35.75 15.65
N SER A 363 7.64 36.25 15.02
CA SER A 363 6.54 36.97 15.66
C SER A 363 5.23 36.23 15.30
N PRO A 364 4.86 35.16 16.03
CA PRO A 364 3.70 34.35 15.70
C PRO A 364 2.38 35.09 15.89
N MET A 365 1.36 34.70 15.14
CA MET A 365 -0.01 35.17 15.35
C MET A 365 -0.65 34.57 16.62
N HIS A 366 -1.81 35.11 17.01
CA HIS A 366 -2.58 34.60 18.15
C HIS A 366 -3.00 33.15 17.89
N THR A 367 -2.53 32.24 18.75
CA THR A 367 -2.83 30.81 18.73
C THR A 367 -3.42 30.39 20.08
N ASP A 368 -4.41 29.51 20.05
CA ASP A 368 -5.09 28.99 21.23
C ASP A 368 -4.46 27.67 21.72
N LEU A 369 -4.34 27.54 23.05
CA LEU A 369 -3.69 26.40 23.72
C LEU A 369 -4.55 25.12 23.67
N SER A 370 -5.86 25.27 23.56
CA SER A 370 -6.85 24.19 23.48
C SER A 370 -7.85 24.49 22.36
N PHE A 371 -8.70 23.53 22.03
CA PHE A 371 -9.71 23.69 20.98
C PHE A 371 -10.72 24.78 21.34
N ARG A 372 -11.14 25.54 20.33
CA ARG A 372 -12.08 26.67 20.48
C ARG A 372 -13.51 26.20 20.72
N SER A 373 -13.97 25.22 19.94
CA SER A 373 -15.26 24.58 20.12
C SER A 373 -15.20 23.08 19.91
N TRP A 374 -16.22 22.40 20.44
CA TRP A 374 -16.48 20.97 20.22
C TRP A 374 -16.82 20.65 18.74
N GLY A 375 -17.22 21.65 17.94
CA GLY A 375 -17.43 21.49 16.50
C GLY A 375 -16.10 21.42 15.76
N GLU A 376 -15.28 22.47 15.88
CA GLU A 376 -13.93 22.57 15.30
C GLU A 376 -13.05 21.37 15.68
N LEU A 377 -13.06 20.95 16.95
CA LEU A 377 -12.36 19.74 17.39
C LEU A 377 -12.78 18.50 16.60
N GLY A 378 -14.08 18.36 16.31
CA GLY A 378 -14.61 17.28 15.48
C GLY A 378 -14.10 17.34 14.04
N ILE A 379 -14.09 18.53 13.42
CA ILE A 379 -13.53 18.73 12.07
C ILE A 379 -12.04 18.34 12.07
N SER A 380 -11.28 18.76 13.09
CA SER A 380 -9.85 18.44 13.23
C SER A 380 -9.57 16.93 13.26
N PHE A 381 -10.48 16.12 13.82
CA PHE A 381 -10.32 14.65 13.81
C PHE A 381 -10.26 14.10 12.38
N GLY A 382 -11.03 14.70 11.46
CA GLY A 382 -11.00 14.37 10.04
C GLY A 382 -9.73 14.88 9.36
N LEU A 383 -9.41 16.17 9.52
CA LEU A 383 -8.24 16.80 8.88
C LEU A 383 -6.93 16.04 9.16
N PHE A 384 -6.63 15.78 10.44
CA PHE A 384 -5.46 14.99 10.84
C PHE A 384 -5.52 13.54 10.30
N MET A 385 -6.70 12.91 10.25
CA MET A 385 -6.82 11.51 9.82
C MET A 385 -6.63 11.36 8.31
N ALA A 386 -7.03 12.37 7.53
CA ALA A 386 -6.79 12.43 6.09
C ALA A 386 -5.30 12.57 5.72
N GLY A 387 -4.48 13.12 6.63
CA GLY A 387 -3.02 13.11 6.50
C GLY A 387 -2.42 11.70 6.53
N PHE A 388 -2.92 10.82 7.40
CA PHE A 388 -2.38 9.48 7.64
C PHE A 388 -3.05 8.34 6.84
N SER A 389 -3.87 8.64 5.82
CA SER A 389 -4.45 7.59 4.97
C SER A 389 -3.42 6.95 4.02
N GLY A 390 -3.72 5.73 3.55
CA GLY A 390 -2.82 4.94 2.68
C GLY A 390 -2.85 3.42 2.88
N HIS A 391 -3.63 2.93 3.85
CA HIS A 391 -3.64 1.51 4.26
C HIS A 391 -4.04 0.52 3.18
N ALA A 392 -4.67 0.98 2.09
CA ALA A 392 -4.99 0.18 0.91
C ALA A 392 -3.79 -0.62 0.36
N VAL A 393 -2.59 -0.01 0.36
CA VAL A 393 -1.40 -0.54 -0.35
C VAL A 393 -0.42 -1.22 0.59
N ILE A 394 -0.51 -0.95 1.90
CA ILE A 394 0.33 -1.57 2.93
C ILE A 394 0.46 -3.10 2.78
N PRO A 395 -0.61 -3.88 2.50
CA PRO A 395 -0.47 -5.32 2.31
C PRO A 395 0.38 -5.70 1.10
N SER A 396 0.14 -5.05 -0.04
CA SER A 396 0.89 -5.31 -1.28
C SER A 396 2.35 -4.85 -1.16
N LEU A 397 2.60 -3.75 -0.46
CA LEU A 397 3.94 -3.21 -0.21
C LEU A 397 4.75 -4.09 0.75
N ALA A 398 4.10 -4.72 1.74
CA ALA A 398 4.72 -5.74 2.58
C ALA A 398 5.09 -7.00 1.80
N ARG A 399 4.30 -7.37 0.78
CA ARG A 399 4.57 -8.51 -0.11
C ARG A 399 5.63 -8.26 -1.19
N ASP A 400 5.84 -7.03 -1.64
CA ASP A 400 6.91 -6.67 -2.60
C ASP A 400 8.25 -6.34 -1.92
N MET A 401 8.31 -6.31 -0.58
CA MET A 401 9.56 -6.11 0.15
C MET A 401 10.45 -7.36 0.08
N THR A 402 11.72 -7.21 -0.34
CA THR A 402 12.67 -8.35 -0.53
C THR A 402 13.03 -9.06 0.79
N ASP A 403 12.93 -8.38 1.93
CA ASP A 403 12.98 -9.00 3.26
C ASP A 403 11.81 -8.47 4.11
N PRO A 404 10.65 -9.15 4.10
CA PRO A 404 9.49 -8.73 4.87
C PRO A 404 9.70 -8.78 6.39
N SER A 405 10.75 -9.45 6.90
CA SER A 405 11.05 -9.44 8.34
C SER A 405 11.49 -8.07 8.85
N GLN A 406 11.94 -7.20 7.96
CA GLN A 406 12.28 -5.81 8.25
C GLN A 406 11.12 -4.83 8.05
N PHE A 407 9.92 -5.30 7.65
CA PHE A 407 8.78 -4.43 7.34
C PHE A 407 8.36 -3.55 8.53
N ASP A 408 8.31 -4.11 9.74
CA ASP A 408 7.94 -3.36 10.95
C ASP A 408 8.89 -2.18 11.23
N VAL A 409 10.19 -2.37 10.98
CA VAL A 409 11.21 -1.33 11.15
C VAL A 409 11.12 -0.30 10.03
N MET A 410 10.89 -0.75 8.80
CA MET A 410 10.70 0.10 7.62
C MET A 410 9.49 1.03 7.80
N ILE A 411 8.35 0.49 8.23
CA ILE A 411 7.10 1.25 8.36
C ILE A 411 7.12 2.19 9.58
N ASP A 412 7.84 1.86 10.66
CA ASP A 412 8.12 2.81 11.75
C ASP A 412 8.84 4.05 11.23
N TYR A 413 9.92 3.89 10.44
CA TYR A 413 10.62 5.05 9.86
C TYR A 413 9.70 5.86 8.94
N ALA A 414 8.85 5.21 8.14
CA ALA A 414 7.91 5.90 7.26
C ALA A 414 6.92 6.79 8.04
N PHE A 415 6.25 6.24 9.06
CA PHE A 415 5.29 7.01 9.88
C PHE A 415 5.97 8.06 10.76
N ILE A 416 7.19 7.82 11.28
CA ILE A 416 7.95 8.82 12.03
C ILE A 416 8.30 10.02 11.12
N ILE A 417 8.79 9.76 9.91
CA ILE A 417 9.13 10.81 8.93
C ILE A 417 7.89 11.58 8.48
N ALA A 418 6.79 10.89 8.20
CA ALA A 418 5.51 11.51 7.85
C ALA A 418 4.97 12.40 8.98
N SER A 419 4.85 11.85 10.20
CA SER A 419 4.34 12.59 11.38
C SER A 419 5.18 13.83 11.68
N ALA A 420 6.51 13.72 11.57
CA ALA A 420 7.41 14.86 11.78
C ALA A 420 7.22 15.97 10.74
N ILE A 421 6.90 15.61 9.49
CA ILE A 421 6.67 16.57 8.40
C ILE A 421 5.29 17.20 8.49
N TYR A 422 4.24 16.44 8.77
CA TYR A 422 2.90 16.99 9.03
C TYR A 422 2.92 17.95 10.23
N ALA A 423 3.56 17.54 11.33
CA ALA A 423 3.77 18.41 12.49
C ALA A 423 4.58 19.66 12.11
N THR A 424 5.64 19.55 11.30
CA THR A 424 6.41 20.72 10.84
C THR A 424 5.53 21.70 10.05
N ILE A 425 4.69 21.22 9.13
CA ILE A 425 3.80 22.06 8.32
C ILE A 425 2.70 22.68 9.18
N GLY A 426 2.01 21.87 9.99
CA GLY A 426 0.91 22.30 10.86
C GLY A 426 1.36 23.33 11.90
N VAL A 427 2.47 23.04 12.61
CA VAL A 427 3.06 23.96 13.59
C VAL A 427 3.55 25.25 12.93
N ALA A 428 4.22 25.18 11.77
CA ALA A 428 4.67 26.38 11.08
C ALA A 428 3.50 27.24 10.59
N GLY A 429 2.53 26.66 9.90
CA GLY A 429 1.36 27.38 9.40
C GLY A 429 0.51 27.97 10.52
N TYR A 430 0.31 27.24 11.62
CA TYR A 430 -0.43 27.73 12.79
C TYR A 430 0.30 28.86 13.53
N LEU A 431 1.63 28.84 13.62
CA LEU A 431 2.39 30.00 14.11
C LEU A 431 2.30 31.20 13.16
N MET A 432 2.39 30.96 11.85
CA MET A 432 2.40 31.98 10.81
C MET A 432 1.07 32.73 10.70
N PHE A 433 -0.06 32.02 10.70
CA PHE A 433 -1.39 32.60 10.43
C PHE A 433 -2.39 32.48 11.60
N GLY A 434 -1.98 31.83 12.69
CA GLY A 434 -2.75 31.81 13.94
C GLY A 434 -4.08 31.09 13.78
N ASN A 435 -5.12 31.66 14.38
CA ASN A 435 -6.48 31.18 14.21
C ASN A 435 -7.18 31.67 12.93
N ASP A 436 -6.50 32.46 12.10
CA ASP A 436 -7.02 33.01 10.84
C ASP A 436 -6.46 32.25 9.61
N VAL A 437 -5.99 31.02 9.81
CA VAL A 437 -5.55 30.06 8.78
C VAL A 437 -6.69 29.74 7.82
N SER A 438 -6.42 29.82 6.51
CA SER A 438 -7.35 29.41 5.45
C SER A 438 -7.44 27.87 5.32
N ASP A 439 -8.54 27.37 4.74
CA ASP A 439 -8.70 25.95 4.34
C ASP A 439 -7.52 25.37 3.55
N GLU A 440 -6.88 26.24 2.78
CA GLU A 440 -5.61 25.96 2.12
C GLU A 440 -4.61 27.06 2.50
N PHE A 441 -3.49 26.67 3.12
CA PHE A 441 -2.36 27.57 3.40
C PHE A 441 -1.78 28.26 2.14
N SER A 442 -2.10 27.72 0.95
CA SER A 442 -1.77 28.28 -0.38
C SER A 442 -2.20 29.74 -0.51
N LYS A 443 -3.39 30.06 0.00
CA LYS A 443 -4.04 31.38 -0.05
C LYS A 443 -3.30 32.38 0.85
N ASP A 444 -2.90 31.93 2.04
CA ASP A 444 -2.23 32.76 3.05
C ASP A 444 -0.78 33.11 2.65
N LEU A 445 -0.09 32.18 1.96
CA LEU A 445 1.29 32.34 1.49
C LEU A 445 1.47 33.50 0.49
N ILE A 446 0.44 33.81 -0.31
CA ILE A 446 0.45 34.93 -1.27
C ILE A 446 0.11 36.25 -0.58
N LYS A 447 -1.01 36.24 0.14
CA LYS A 447 -1.65 37.41 0.77
C LYS A 447 -0.66 38.24 1.61
N HIS A 448 0.39 37.59 2.10
CA HIS A 448 1.42 38.17 2.96
C HIS A 448 2.86 37.92 2.45
N SER A 449 3.10 37.64 1.16
CA SER A 449 4.44 37.26 0.66
C SER A 449 5.49 38.37 0.77
N VAL A 450 6.69 38.06 1.31
CA VAL A 450 7.86 38.97 1.26
C VAL A 450 8.78 38.66 0.07
N TYR A 451 8.87 37.40 -0.35
CA TYR A 451 9.59 37.00 -1.57
C TYR A 451 8.62 36.54 -2.67
N PRO A 452 8.05 37.47 -3.46
CA PRO A 452 7.04 37.12 -4.47
C PRO A 452 7.52 36.08 -5.49
N SER A 453 8.83 36.04 -5.80
CA SER A 453 9.43 35.03 -6.69
C SER A 453 9.51 33.63 -6.08
N LEU A 454 9.84 33.50 -4.78
CA LEU A 454 9.88 32.21 -4.10
C LEU A 454 8.47 31.69 -3.83
N ASN A 455 7.55 32.56 -3.39
CA ASN A 455 6.18 32.16 -3.11
C ASN A 455 5.48 31.78 -4.44
N SER A 456 5.69 32.54 -5.53
CA SER A 456 5.28 32.16 -6.90
C SER A 456 5.77 30.75 -7.29
N LEU A 457 7.02 30.40 -6.98
CA LEU A 457 7.56 29.06 -7.24
C LEU A 457 6.86 27.95 -6.42
N ALA A 458 6.57 28.19 -5.13
CA ALA A 458 5.81 27.24 -4.32
C ALA A 458 4.39 27.03 -4.87
N LEU A 459 3.74 28.09 -5.34
CA LEU A 459 2.38 28.05 -5.85
C LEU A 459 2.30 27.41 -7.23
N TRP A 460 3.27 27.63 -8.11
CA TRP A 460 3.41 26.82 -9.32
C TRP A 460 3.65 25.34 -8.98
N GLY A 461 4.34 25.05 -7.88
CA GLY A 461 4.40 23.70 -7.31
C GLY A 461 3.04 23.16 -6.85
N LEU A 462 2.22 23.98 -6.21
CA LEU A 462 0.83 23.66 -5.81
C LEU A 462 -0.14 23.56 -6.99
N VAL A 463 0.17 24.15 -8.14
CA VAL A 463 -0.57 23.97 -9.41
C VAL A 463 -0.12 22.69 -10.12
N LEU A 464 1.18 22.37 -10.14
CA LEU A 464 1.73 21.20 -10.82
C LEU A 464 1.52 19.89 -10.06
N THR A 465 1.54 19.92 -8.73
CA THR A 465 1.40 18.70 -7.89
C THR A 465 0.03 18.04 -8.06
N PRO A 466 -1.11 18.76 -8.05
CA PRO A 466 -2.42 18.15 -8.22
C PRO A 466 -2.66 17.63 -9.64
N LEU A 467 -2.27 18.39 -10.67
CA LEU A 467 -2.31 17.94 -12.06
C LEU A 467 -1.53 16.61 -12.25
N SER A 468 -0.38 16.48 -11.58
CA SER A 468 0.45 15.28 -11.62
C SER A 468 -0.15 14.10 -10.84
N LYS A 469 -0.81 14.35 -9.70
CA LYS A 469 -1.41 13.32 -8.84
C LYS A 469 -2.82 12.90 -9.30
N PHE A 470 -3.59 13.75 -10.00
CA PHE A 470 -4.98 13.48 -10.38
C PHE A 470 -5.13 12.22 -11.25
N ALA A 471 -4.34 12.10 -12.33
CA ALA A 471 -4.41 10.94 -13.22
C ALA A 471 -3.88 9.63 -12.57
N LEU A 472 -3.18 9.72 -11.43
CA LEU A 472 -2.79 8.57 -10.62
C LEU A 472 -3.90 8.18 -9.62
N ALA A 473 -4.48 9.16 -8.92
CA ALA A 473 -5.59 8.96 -7.98
C ALA A 473 -6.87 8.44 -8.66
N THR A 474 -7.17 8.91 -9.86
CA THR A 474 -8.33 8.45 -10.65
C THR A 474 -8.14 7.08 -11.27
N ARG A 475 -6.91 6.62 -11.54
CA ARG A 475 -6.67 5.35 -12.26
C ARG A 475 -7.28 4.11 -11.61
N PRO A 476 -7.11 3.83 -10.30
CA PRO A 476 -7.74 2.68 -9.65
C PRO A 476 -9.28 2.74 -9.72
N LEU A 477 -9.82 3.95 -9.58
CA LEU A 477 -11.26 4.22 -9.59
C LEU A 477 -11.85 3.98 -10.98
N ASN A 478 -11.22 4.53 -12.03
CA ASN A 478 -11.62 4.29 -13.42
C ASN A 478 -11.54 2.79 -13.77
N ILE A 479 -10.49 2.06 -13.39
CA ILE A 479 -10.42 0.61 -13.63
C ILE A 479 -11.55 -0.13 -12.88
N THR A 480 -11.87 0.28 -11.64
CA THR A 480 -12.99 -0.30 -10.90
C THR A 480 -14.33 -0.04 -11.61
N LEU A 481 -14.53 1.15 -12.16
CA LEU A 481 -15.69 1.50 -12.98
C LEU A 481 -15.71 0.74 -14.31
N GLU A 482 -14.57 0.59 -15.00
CA GLU A 482 -14.44 -0.19 -16.24
C GLU A 482 -14.75 -1.69 -16.03
N VAL A 483 -14.48 -2.25 -14.84
CA VAL A 483 -14.91 -3.61 -14.48
C VAL A 483 -16.40 -3.66 -14.11
N ILE A 484 -16.91 -2.72 -13.30
CA ILE A 484 -18.34 -2.66 -12.91
C ILE A 484 -19.26 -2.46 -14.13
N LEU A 485 -18.84 -1.66 -15.11
CA LEU A 485 -19.55 -1.42 -16.37
C LEU A 485 -19.34 -2.54 -17.41
N GLY A 486 -18.56 -3.58 -17.10
CA GLY A 486 -18.27 -4.70 -18.00
C GLY A 486 -17.32 -4.38 -19.17
N ILE A 487 -16.76 -3.16 -19.23
CA ILE A 487 -15.86 -2.69 -20.29
C ILE A 487 -14.59 -3.54 -20.34
N ASP A 488 -14.04 -3.91 -19.18
CA ASP A 488 -12.82 -4.73 -19.10
C ASP A 488 -13.08 -6.24 -18.97
N ALA A 489 -14.29 -6.64 -18.59
CA ALA A 489 -14.69 -8.04 -18.37
C ALA A 489 -14.66 -8.93 -19.63
N THR A 490 -14.56 -8.35 -20.83
CA THR A 490 -14.48 -9.09 -22.11
C THR A 490 -13.05 -9.53 -22.45
N SER A 491 -12.15 -9.64 -21.45
CA SER A 491 -10.69 -9.78 -21.65
C SER A 491 -10.09 -11.13 -21.23
N ARG A 492 -10.88 -12.22 -21.20
CA ARG A 492 -10.31 -13.56 -21.39
C ARG A 492 -10.01 -13.75 -22.89
N PRO A 493 -8.76 -14.04 -23.30
CA PRO A 493 -8.52 -14.72 -24.55
C PRO A 493 -9.31 -16.04 -24.56
N ALA A 494 -9.86 -16.44 -25.70
CA ALA A 494 -10.39 -17.79 -25.81
C ALA A 494 -9.21 -18.78 -25.85
N ASP A 495 -9.19 -19.76 -24.95
CA ASP A 495 -8.17 -20.83 -24.93
C ASP A 495 -8.34 -21.84 -26.09
N ASP A 496 -9.30 -21.60 -27.00
CA ASP A 496 -9.54 -22.35 -28.24
C ASP A 496 -8.39 -22.25 -29.28
N ALA A 497 -7.28 -21.59 -28.94
CA ALA A 497 -6.11 -21.39 -29.80
C ALA A 497 -5.08 -22.55 -29.78
N VAL A 498 -5.47 -23.77 -29.35
CA VAL A 498 -4.61 -24.97 -29.33
C VAL A 498 -5.21 -26.12 -30.16
N ASN A 499 -5.29 -25.93 -31.47
CA ASN A 499 -5.47 -27.02 -32.45
C ASN A 499 -4.83 -26.67 -33.82
N PRO A 500 -3.51 -26.92 -34.01
CA PRO A 500 -2.79 -26.58 -35.23
C PRO A 500 -2.99 -27.65 -36.33
N SER A 501 -4.22 -27.84 -36.80
CA SER A 501 -4.58 -28.96 -37.70
C SER A 501 -5.82 -28.72 -38.58
N ALA A 502 -5.95 -27.53 -39.16
CA ALA A 502 -6.87 -27.24 -40.27
C ALA A 502 -6.12 -26.51 -41.42
N PRO A 503 -6.37 -26.85 -42.70
CA PRO A 503 -5.73 -26.19 -43.85
C PRO A 503 -6.38 -24.85 -44.20
N ASP A 504 -5.71 -24.08 -45.07
CA ASP A 504 -6.01 -22.68 -45.40
C ASP A 504 -7.47 -22.44 -45.86
N VAL A 505 -8.18 -21.52 -45.18
CA VAL A 505 -9.48 -20.97 -45.59
C VAL A 505 -9.55 -19.47 -45.31
N ASP A 506 -9.65 -18.69 -46.40
CA ASP A 506 -9.98 -17.25 -46.51
C ASP A 506 -9.25 -16.20 -45.64
N ASP A 507 -8.52 -15.30 -46.32
CA ASP A 507 -7.98 -14.01 -45.82
C ASP A 507 -9.06 -12.98 -45.36
N ASN A 508 -10.31 -13.40 -45.21
CA ASN A 508 -11.44 -12.55 -44.80
C ASN A 508 -11.75 -12.73 -43.30
N VAL A 509 -10.90 -12.16 -42.44
CA VAL A 509 -11.20 -11.94 -41.00
C VAL A 509 -11.59 -10.46 -40.79
N PRO A 510 -12.87 -10.06 -40.99
CA PRO A 510 -13.17 -8.69 -41.37
C PRO A 510 -13.79 -7.89 -40.23
N SER A 511 -13.26 -6.68 -39.99
CA SER A 511 -13.87 -5.58 -39.22
C SER A 511 -14.17 -5.80 -37.71
N TYR A 512 -14.79 -6.91 -37.29
CA TYR A 512 -15.35 -7.10 -35.94
C TYR A 512 -14.36 -6.84 -34.80
N GLY A 513 -13.11 -7.30 -34.91
CA GLY A 513 -12.07 -7.01 -33.92
C GLY A 513 -11.74 -5.53 -33.80
N LYS A 514 -11.67 -4.80 -34.93
CA LYS A 514 -11.43 -3.36 -34.97
C LYS A 514 -12.62 -2.56 -34.43
N ALA A 515 -13.85 -2.98 -34.76
CA ALA A 515 -15.07 -2.37 -34.24
C ALA A 515 -15.23 -2.56 -32.72
N ARG A 516 -14.95 -3.77 -32.20
CA ARG A 516 -14.96 -4.04 -30.75
C ARG A 516 -13.87 -3.27 -30.00
N PHE A 517 -12.66 -3.20 -30.56
CA PHE A 517 -11.56 -2.41 -30.00
C PHE A 517 -11.89 -0.90 -29.96
N ALA A 518 -12.41 -0.35 -31.06
CA ALA A 518 -12.84 1.03 -31.13
C ALA A 518 -13.99 1.34 -30.15
N LEU A 519 -14.95 0.41 -29.99
CA LEU A 519 -16.03 0.54 -29.01
C LEU A 519 -15.50 0.51 -27.57
N LYS A 520 -14.62 -0.44 -27.20
CA LYS A 520 -14.00 -0.48 -25.87
C LYS A 520 -13.24 0.82 -25.59
N HIS A 521 -12.42 1.27 -26.54
CA HIS A 521 -11.67 2.52 -26.38
C HIS A 521 -12.60 3.75 -26.25
N ALA A 522 -13.68 3.83 -27.03
CA ALA A 522 -14.67 4.90 -26.91
C ALA A 522 -15.41 4.88 -25.57
N LEU A 523 -15.76 3.69 -25.06
CA LEU A 523 -16.38 3.53 -23.74
C LEU A 523 -15.44 3.93 -22.61
N THR A 524 -14.18 3.50 -22.61
CA THR A 524 -13.14 3.94 -21.65
C THR A 524 -12.91 5.46 -21.73
N VAL A 525 -12.83 6.05 -22.93
CA VAL A 525 -12.68 7.51 -23.09
C VAL A 525 -13.90 8.27 -22.54
N MET A 526 -15.11 7.76 -22.80
CA MET A 526 -16.36 8.33 -22.30
C MET A 526 -16.48 8.24 -20.77
N GLU A 527 -16.21 7.06 -20.20
CA GLU A 527 -16.23 6.80 -18.75
C GLU A 527 -15.28 7.75 -18.00
N ARG A 528 -14.00 7.79 -18.38
CA ARG A 528 -12.99 8.67 -17.78
C ARG A 528 -13.31 10.16 -17.93
N THR A 529 -13.94 10.55 -19.04
CA THR A 529 -14.39 11.93 -19.28
C THR A 529 -15.57 12.29 -18.37
N VAL A 530 -16.58 11.42 -18.27
CA VAL A 530 -17.74 11.59 -17.37
C VAL A 530 -17.29 11.62 -15.91
N PHE A 531 -16.35 10.75 -15.52
CA PHE A 531 -15.76 10.74 -14.18
C PHE A 531 -15.08 12.09 -13.85
N THR A 532 -14.25 12.60 -14.78
CA THR A 532 -13.54 13.87 -14.61
C THR A 532 -14.53 15.04 -14.51
N LEU A 533 -15.56 15.07 -15.36
CA LEU A 533 -16.63 16.08 -15.32
C LEU A 533 -17.43 16.02 -14.01
N LEU A 534 -17.72 14.84 -13.49
CA LEU A 534 -18.40 14.66 -12.20
C LEU A 534 -17.54 15.20 -11.05
N SER A 535 -16.24 14.89 -11.04
CA SER A 535 -15.30 15.39 -10.02
C SER A 535 -15.18 16.91 -10.05
N THR A 536 -15.09 17.53 -11.24
CA THR A 536 -15.10 19.00 -11.40
C THR A 536 -16.44 19.60 -10.96
N THR A 537 -17.56 18.94 -11.24
CA THR A 537 -18.89 19.41 -10.81
C THR A 537 -19.01 19.43 -9.29
N VAL A 538 -18.56 18.36 -8.60
CA VAL A 538 -18.56 18.34 -7.12
C VAL A 538 -17.58 19.37 -6.55
N SER A 539 -16.43 19.63 -7.19
CA SER A 539 -15.48 20.68 -6.77
C SER A 539 -16.04 22.09 -6.91
N ILE A 540 -17.04 22.30 -7.78
CA ILE A 540 -17.78 23.57 -7.90
C ILE A 540 -18.90 23.69 -6.86
N LEU A 541 -19.53 22.56 -6.48
CA LEU A 541 -20.60 22.52 -5.48
C LEU A 541 -20.09 22.54 -4.03
N VAL A 542 -18.92 21.94 -3.78
CA VAL A 542 -18.21 21.93 -2.50
C VAL A 542 -16.82 22.55 -2.74
N PRO A 543 -16.66 23.88 -2.57
CA PRO A 543 -15.43 24.57 -2.91
C PRO A 543 -14.35 24.50 -1.80
N GLU A 544 -14.71 24.11 -0.58
CA GLU A 544 -13.84 24.14 0.60
C GLU A 544 -12.94 22.89 0.72
N PHE A 545 -11.63 23.08 0.57
CA PHE A 545 -10.62 22.03 0.76
C PHE A 545 -10.68 21.40 2.16
N GLY A 546 -10.80 22.22 3.22
CA GLY A 546 -10.92 21.75 4.59
C GLY A 546 -12.11 20.82 4.78
N SER A 547 -13.30 21.23 4.34
CA SER A 547 -14.53 20.43 4.42
C SER A 547 -14.43 19.08 3.67
N MET A 548 -13.81 19.05 2.49
CA MET A 548 -13.54 17.80 1.75
C MET A 548 -12.57 16.87 2.51
N MET A 549 -11.47 17.41 3.04
CA MET A 549 -10.48 16.60 3.76
C MET A 549 -10.98 16.14 5.14
N ALA A 550 -11.80 16.96 5.81
CA ALA A 550 -12.47 16.59 7.05
C ALA A 550 -13.45 15.42 6.84
N PHE A 551 -14.28 15.48 5.79
CA PHE A 551 -15.15 14.36 5.42
C PHE A 551 -14.35 13.09 5.07
N LEU A 552 -13.33 13.21 4.20
CA LEU A 552 -12.46 12.11 3.78
C LEU A 552 -11.83 11.37 4.97
N GLY A 553 -11.25 12.14 5.90
CA GLY A 553 -10.56 11.59 7.07
C GLY A 553 -11.52 11.02 8.10
N ALA A 554 -12.60 11.75 8.41
CA ALA A 554 -13.55 11.35 9.44
C ALA A 554 -14.37 10.11 9.02
N PHE A 555 -14.81 10.05 7.76
CA PHE A 555 -15.64 8.97 7.27
C PHE A 555 -14.81 7.77 6.76
N SER A 556 -14.13 7.91 5.62
CA SER A 556 -13.44 6.78 4.96
C SER A 556 -12.14 6.39 5.66
N ALA A 557 -11.26 7.33 6.02
CA ALA A 557 -9.94 6.98 6.52
C ALA A 557 -9.99 6.28 7.89
N PHE A 558 -10.87 6.68 8.82
CA PHE A 558 -11.09 5.90 10.06
C PHE A 558 -11.57 4.48 9.79
N ILE A 559 -12.51 4.29 8.85
CA ILE A 559 -13.02 2.97 8.48
C ILE A 559 -11.90 2.10 7.91
N ILE A 560 -11.11 2.64 6.98
CA ILE A 560 -10.06 1.92 6.23
C ILE A 560 -8.80 1.68 7.08
N CYS A 561 -8.36 2.67 7.85
CA CYS A 561 -7.05 2.66 8.51
C CYS A 561 -7.10 2.27 9.99
N VAL A 562 -8.24 2.37 10.66
CA VAL A 562 -8.37 2.06 12.10
C VAL A 562 -9.38 0.94 12.35
N ILE A 563 -10.64 1.14 11.97
CA ILE A 563 -11.74 0.24 12.32
C ILE A 563 -11.61 -1.10 11.58
N GLY A 564 -11.38 -1.06 10.26
CA GLY A 564 -11.24 -2.24 9.41
C GLY A 564 -10.10 -3.17 9.82
N PRO A 565 -8.84 -2.70 9.96
CA PRO A 565 -7.70 -3.54 10.31
C PRO A 565 -7.84 -4.19 11.70
N VAL A 566 -8.30 -3.44 12.70
CA VAL A 566 -8.52 -3.95 14.06
C VAL A 566 -9.67 -4.96 14.08
N SER A 567 -10.77 -4.68 13.39
CA SER A 567 -11.90 -5.63 13.25
C SER A 567 -11.48 -6.91 12.53
N ALA A 568 -10.63 -6.81 11.49
CA ALA A 568 -10.13 -7.96 10.75
C ALA A 568 -9.24 -8.85 11.63
N GLN A 569 -8.37 -8.26 12.44
CA GLN A 569 -7.56 -9.00 13.42
C GLN A 569 -8.43 -9.71 14.46
N ILE A 570 -9.44 -9.05 15.03
CA ILE A 570 -10.35 -9.66 16.01
C ILE A 570 -11.06 -10.86 15.40
N ALA A 571 -11.59 -10.71 14.18
CA ALA A 571 -12.29 -11.78 13.46
C ALA A 571 -11.37 -12.97 13.15
N LEU A 572 -10.16 -12.70 12.62
CA LEU A 572 -9.19 -13.74 12.24
C LEU A 572 -8.53 -14.46 13.42
N THR A 573 -8.38 -13.78 14.57
CA THR A 573 -7.78 -14.38 15.79
C THR A 573 -8.81 -14.95 16.76
N GLY A 574 -10.09 -14.63 16.58
CA GLY A 574 -11.18 -15.02 17.49
C GLY A 574 -11.06 -14.41 18.89
N ARG A 575 -10.34 -13.30 19.04
CA ARG A 575 -10.09 -12.62 20.33
C ARG A 575 -10.11 -11.11 20.18
N CYS A 576 -10.77 -10.44 21.12
CA CYS A 576 -10.70 -9.01 21.30
C CYS A 576 -9.97 -8.72 22.62
N THR A 577 -8.87 -7.97 22.57
CA THR A 577 -8.20 -7.45 23.77
C THR A 577 -8.83 -6.11 24.18
N LEU A 578 -8.52 -5.64 25.40
CA LEU A 578 -8.95 -4.32 25.86
C LEU A 578 -8.38 -3.18 25.00
N TRP A 579 -7.24 -3.39 24.34
CA TRP A 579 -6.64 -2.42 23.43
C TRP A 579 -7.41 -2.35 22.10
N ASP A 580 -7.74 -3.50 21.52
CA ASP A 580 -8.52 -3.56 20.28
C ASP A 580 -9.93 -2.96 20.49
N ALA A 581 -10.56 -3.29 21.62
CA ALA A 581 -11.84 -2.70 22.02
C ALA A 581 -11.77 -1.18 22.21
N PHE A 582 -10.68 -0.68 22.80
CA PHE A 582 -10.45 0.77 22.95
C PHE A 582 -10.27 1.46 21.60
N LEU A 583 -9.45 0.90 20.70
CA LEU A 583 -9.22 1.46 19.36
C LEU A 583 -10.49 1.47 18.50
N LEU A 584 -11.32 0.43 18.58
CA LEU A 584 -12.62 0.43 17.90
C LEU A 584 -13.58 1.46 18.50
N ALA A 585 -13.68 1.54 19.82
CA ALA A 585 -14.58 2.50 20.47
C ALA A 585 -14.17 3.96 20.20
N SER A 586 -12.87 4.29 20.30
CA SER A 586 -12.38 5.64 19.99
C SER A 586 -12.50 5.95 18.50
N GLY A 587 -12.10 5.02 17.62
CA GLY A 587 -12.23 5.18 16.17
C GLY A 587 -13.67 5.42 15.72
N VAL A 588 -14.64 4.66 16.22
CA VAL A 588 -16.07 4.84 15.90
C VAL A 588 -16.60 6.18 16.45
N VAL A 589 -16.21 6.59 17.67
CA VAL A 589 -16.63 7.89 18.23
C VAL A 589 -16.04 9.06 17.44
N MET A 590 -14.74 9.02 17.13
CA MET A 590 -14.06 10.10 16.41
C MET A 590 -14.51 10.20 14.95
N ALA A 591 -14.75 9.06 14.28
CA ALA A 591 -15.37 9.03 12.96
C ALA A 591 -16.79 9.62 12.97
N SER A 592 -17.67 9.13 13.85
CA SER A 592 -19.07 9.58 13.94
C SER A 592 -19.18 11.07 14.28
N TRP A 593 -18.34 11.54 15.22
CA TRP A 593 -18.26 12.95 15.58
C TRP A 593 -17.72 13.78 14.41
N GLY A 594 -16.59 13.39 13.82
CA GLY A 594 -15.94 14.15 12.74
C GLY A 594 -16.82 14.26 11.50
N THR A 595 -17.52 13.18 11.12
CA THR A 595 -18.48 13.20 10.00
C THR A 595 -19.67 14.09 10.33
N PHE A 596 -20.22 14.03 11.56
CA PHE A 596 -21.29 14.94 11.97
C PHE A 596 -20.83 16.40 11.96
N ALA A 597 -19.64 16.70 12.48
CA ALA A 597 -19.07 18.04 12.50
C ALA A 597 -18.82 18.59 11.08
N ALA A 598 -18.28 17.76 10.17
CA ALA A 598 -18.06 18.14 8.78
C ALA A 598 -19.35 18.42 7.98
N PHE A 599 -20.50 17.87 8.38
CA PHE A 599 -21.80 18.17 7.77
C PHE A 599 -22.64 19.24 8.52
N TRP A 600 -22.37 19.47 9.81
CA TRP A 600 -23.12 20.40 10.65
C TRP A 600 -22.42 21.75 10.86
N SER A 601 -21.12 21.85 10.57
CA SER A 601 -20.41 23.12 10.62
C SER A 601 -21.00 24.11 9.62
N PRO A 602 -21.42 25.32 10.05
CA PRO A 602 -21.65 26.42 9.13
C PRO A 602 -20.28 27.03 8.79
N THR A 603 -19.67 26.53 7.71
CA THR A 603 -18.57 27.21 7.01
C THR A 603 -19.05 28.48 6.29
#